data_AF-A0AAV4VF20-F1
#
_entry.id   AF-A0AAV4VF20-F1
#
_cell.length_a   1.000
_cell.length_b   1.000
_cell.length_c   1.000
_cell.angle_alpha   90.00
_cell.angle_beta   90.00
_cell.angle_gamma   90.00
#
_symmetry.space_group_name_H-M   'P 1'
#
loop_
_entity.id
_entity.type
_entity.pdbx_description
1 polymer ?
#
loop_
_entity_poly.entity_id
_entity_poly.type
_entity_poly.pdbx_seq_one_letter_code
_entity_poly.pdbx_strand_id
1 'polypeptide(L)'
;MPKITCDLPQCPVDASVLKTFKQLQLADVNCHQPGPIDILLGADVFSEIMLSGHLNVSGISALESIFSWVILGKTKGISQTIISNHASCNAVEFELDKFWQLEEISN
;
A
#
# COMPACT_ATOMS: atom_id res chain seq x y z
N MET A 1 -18.42 0.93 2.85
CA MET A 1 -17.13 0.95 3.55
C MET A 1 -16.44 2.28 3.23
N PRO A 2 -15.92 3.02 4.21
CA PRO A 2 -15.17 4.26 3.93
C PRO A 2 -13.92 3.96 3.08
N LYS A 3 -13.66 4.79 2.07
CA LYS A 3 -12.50 4.67 1.17
C LYS A 3 -11.26 5.22 1.88
N ILE A 4 -10.31 4.35 2.20
CA ILE A 4 -9.11 4.70 2.99
C ILE A 4 -8.13 5.56 2.18
N THR A 5 -8.04 5.32 0.86
CA THR A 5 -7.21 6.12 -0.06
C THR A 5 -7.83 6.16 -1.44
N CYS A 6 -7.49 7.20 -2.21
CA CYS A 6 -7.67 7.24 -3.67
C CYS A 6 -6.89 6.12 -4.37
N ASP A 7 -7.13 5.97 -5.67
CA ASP A 7 -6.50 4.97 -6.51
C ASP A 7 -4.97 5.17 -6.53
N LEU A 8 -4.23 4.06 -6.51
CA LEU A 8 -2.78 4.02 -6.42
C LEU A 8 -2.15 3.27 -7.61
N PRO A 9 -0.95 3.66 -8.04
CA PRO A 9 -0.29 4.93 -7.73
C PRO A 9 -1.13 6.13 -8.22
N GLN A 10 -1.08 7.27 -7.52
CA GLN A 10 -1.90 8.45 -7.86
C GLN A 10 -1.59 9.02 -9.26
N CYS A 11 -0.36 8.81 -9.73
CA CYS A 11 0.06 9.09 -11.10
C CYS A 11 0.64 7.82 -11.71
N PRO A 12 0.44 7.59 -13.01
CA PRO A 12 1.09 6.48 -13.71
C PRO A 12 2.60 6.51 -13.53
N VAL A 13 3.18 5.33 -13.31
CA VAL A 13 4.62 5.12 -13.23
C VAL A 13 5.09 4.59 -14.58
N ASP A 14 6.31 4.96 -14.99
CA ASP A 14 6.89 4.42 -16.21
C ASP A 14 7.04 2.89 -16.10
N ALA A 15 6.32 2.18 -16.98
CA ALA A 15 6.35 0.72 -17.07
C ALA A 15 7.74 0.16 -17.40
N SER A 16 8.70 0.99 -17.85
CA SER A 16 10.10 0.61 -18.00
C SER A 16 10.71 0.07 -16.70
N VAL A 17 10.25 0.54 -15.54
CA VAL A 17 10.66 0.01 -14.23
C VAL A 17 10.33 -1.46 -14.10
N LEU A 18 9.13 -1.87 -14.51
CA LEU A 18 8.70 -3.27 -14.49
C LEU A 18 9.50 -4.12 -15.47
N LYS A 19 10.05 -3.51 -16.54
CA LYS A 19 10.91 -4.22 -17.48
C LYS A 19 12.20 -4.75 -16.83
N THR A 20 12.71 -4.02 -15.83
CA THR A 20 13.88 -4.42 -15.02
C THR A 20 13.65 -5.71 -14.25
N PHE A 21 12.39 -6.00 -13.91
CA PHE A 21 11.98 -7.15 -13.09
C PHE A 21 11.16 -8.18 -13.88
N LYS A 22 11.26 -8.22 -15.22
CA LYS A 22 10.47 -9.11 -16.09
C LYS A 22 10.53 -10.60 -15.75
N GLN A 23 11.62 -11.03 -15.14
CA GLN A 23 11.83 -12.41 -14.73
C GLN A 23 11.13 -12.77 -13.42
N LEU A 24 10.57 -11.78 -12.71
CA LEU A 24 9.84 -11.96 -11.47
C LEU A 24 8.34 -12.01 -11.76
N GLN A 25 7.65 -12.92 -11.07
CA GLN A 25 6.19 -12.89 -11.00
C GLN A 25 5.80 -11.79 -10.02
N LEU A 26 5.22 -10.70 -10.54
CA LEU A 26 4.77 -9.60 -9.69
C LEU A 26 3.44 -9.96 -9.01
N ALA A 27 3.28 -9.50 -7.77
CA ALA A 27 2.02 -9.62 -7.03
C ALA A 27 0.88 -8.84 -7.72
N ASP A 28 1.24 -7.72 -8.36
CA ASP A 28 0.34 -6.93 -9.19
C ASP A 28 1.07 -6.49 -10.48
N VAL A 29 0.62 -7.01 -11.62
CA VAL A 29 1.17 -6.68 -12.95
C VAL A 29 0.83 -5.26 -13.40
N ASN A 30 -0.21 -4.65 -12.81
CA ASN A 30 -0.71 -3.33 -13.15
C ASN A 30 -0.31 -2.26 -12.13
N CYS A 31 0.59 -2.55 -11.19
CA CYS A 31 1.06 -1.62 -10.15
C CYS A 31 1.69 -0.30 -10.65
N HIS A 32 1.88 -0.16 -11.96
CA HIS A 32 2.34 1.06 -12.63
C HIS A 32 1.19 1.99 -13.04
N GLN A 33 -0.07 1.54 -12.95
CA GLN A 33 -1.26 2.27 -13.37
C GLN A 33 -2.13 2.58 -12.15
N PRO A 34 -2.74 3.79 -12.06
CA PRO A 34 -3.70 4.08 -11.01
C PRO A 34 -4.84 3.06 -10.98
N GLY A 35 -5.07 2.43 -9.83
CA GLY A 35 -6.14 1.48 -9.61
C GLY A 35 -6.60 1.41 -8.15
N PRO A 36 -7.75 0.78 -7.88
CA PRO A 36 -8.23 0.58 -6.53
C PRO A 36 -7.33 -0.38 -5.75
N ILE A 37 -7.41 -0.33 -4.42
CA ILE A 37 -6.79 -1.35 -3.55
C ILE A 37 -7.78 -2.51 -3.40
N ASP A 38 -7.36 -3.71 -3.80
CA ASP A 38 -8.15 -4.93 -3.64
C ASP A 38 -8.07 -5.49 -2.21
N ILE A 39 -6.89 -5.44 -1.58
CA ILE A 39 -6.61 -5.99 -0.26
C ILE A 39 -5.78 -5.00 0.56
N LEU A 40 -6.25 -4.69 1.77
CA LEU A 40 -5.48 -3.96 2.77
C LEU A 40 -4.99 -4.94 3.85
N LEU A 41 -3.67 -5.09 3.97
CA LEU A 41 -3.03 -5.97 4.95
C LEU A 41 -2.58 -5.17 6.17
N GLY A 42 -2.88 -5.70 7.36
CA GLY A 42 -2.41 -5.13 8.63
C GLY A 42 -0.91 -5.37 8.86
N ALA A 43 -0.33 -4.61 9.79
CA ALA A 43 1.08 -4.77 10.17
C ALA A 43 1.34 -6.06 10.98
N ASP A 44 0.31 -6.60 11.62
CA ASP A 44 0.30 -7.85 12.38
C ASP A 44 0.64 -9.06 11.52
N VAL A 45 0.22 -9.07 10.25
CA VAL A 45 0.52 -10.17 9.31
C VAL A 45 1.84 -9.98 8.54
N PHE A 46 2.53 -8.86 8.71
CA PHE A 46 3.71 -8.50 7.89
C PHE A 46 4.80 -9.59 7.91
N SER A 47 5.11 -10.13 9.08
CA SER A 47 6.13 -11.17 9.25
C SER A 47 5.75 -12.52 8.65
N GLU A 48 4.45 -12.76 8.45
CA GLU A 48 3.94 -14.02 7.90
C GLU A 48 3.88 -14.00 6.37
N ILE A 49 3.65 -12.83 5.79
CA ILE A 49 3.49 -12.67 4.33
C ILE A 49 4.82 -12.43 3.61
N MET A 50 5.82 -11.83 4.27
CA MET A 50 7.10 -11.49 3.66
C MET A 50 8.04 -12.69 3.67
N LEU A 51 8.71 -12.92 2.55
CA LEU A 51 9.69 -14.00 2.36
C LEU A 51 11.11 -13.44 2.34
N SER A 52 12.11 -14.32 2.20
CA SER A 52 13.52 -13.91 2.23
C SER A 52 14.05 -13.32 0.92
N GLY A 53 13.29 -13.42 -0.17
CA GLY A 53 13.70 -12.90 -1.47
C GLY A 53 13.78 -11.37 -1.50
N HIS A 54 14.94 -10.85 -1.88
CA HIS A 54 15.18 -9.42 -2.05
C HIS A 54 16.13 -9.17 -3.23
N LEU A 55 15.74 -8.26 -4.13
CA LEU A 55 16.57 -7.79 -5.22
C LEU A 55 16.55 -6.26 -5.25
N ASN A 56 17.70 -5.61 -5.38
CA ASN A 56 17.77 -4.16 -5.57
C ASN A 56 18.45 -3.84 -6.89
N VAL A 57 17.80 -3.03 -7.73
CA VAL A 57 18.35 -2.53 -8.99
C VAL A 57 18.16 -1.03 -9.04
N SER A 58 19.26 -0.29 -9.06
CA SER A 58 19.26 1.18 -9.24
C SER A 58 18.36 1.93 -8.25
N GLY A 59 18.28 1.46 -7.00
CA GLY A 59 17.47 2.10 -5.94
C GLY A 59 15.99 1.69 -5.94
N ILE A 60 15.61 0.72 -6.76
CA ILE A 60 14.30 0.06 -6.75
C ILE A 60 14.50 -1.36 -6.21
N SER A 61 13.77 -1.70 -5.15
CA SER A 61 13.77 -3.02 -4.53
C SER A 61 12.57 -3.84 -5.01
N ALA A 62 12.78 -5.14 -5.19
CA ALA A 62 11.74 -6.14 -5.28
C ALA A 62 11.82 -7.02 -4.02
N LEU A 63 10.70 -7.17 -3.32
CA LEU A 63 10.55 -8.00 -2.13
C LEU A 63 9.67 -9.20 -2.46
N GLU A 64 10.10 -10.38 -2.08
CA GLU A 64 9.30 -11.58 -2.23
C GLU A 64 8.28 -11.69 -1.10
N SER A 65 7.04 -12.01 -1.44
CA SER A 65 5.97 -12.30 -0.49
C SER A 65 5.22 -13.55 -0.91
N ILE A 66 4.35 -14.07 -0.04
CA ILE A 66 3.45 -15.19 -0.39
C ILE A 66 2.51 -14.85 -1.57
N PHE A 67 2.31 -13.56 -1.87
CA PHE A 67 1.55 -13.07 -3.01
C PHE A 67 2.41 -12.84 -4.26
N SER A 68 3.66 -13.34 -4.29
CA SER A 68 4.70 -13.05 -5.28
C SER A 68 5.44 -11.72 -5.03
N TRP A 69 6.16 -11.20 -6.02
CA TRP A 69 7.12 -10.11 -5.84
C TRP A 69 6.44 -8.73 -5.83
N VAL A 70 6.75 -7.92 -4.80
CA VAL A 70 6.29 -6.55 -4.62
C VAL A 70 7.43 -5.59 -4.97
N ILE A 71 7.13 -4.52 -5.71
CA ILE A 71 8.12 -3.50 -6.10
C ILE A 71 8.03 -2.29 -5.19
N LEU A 72 9.17 -1.85 -4.65
CA LEU A 72 9.31 -0.68 -3.79
C LEU A 72 10.42 0.21 -4.32
N GLY A 73 10.19 1.51 -4.36
CA GLY A 73 11.22 2.44 -4.79
C GLY A 73 10.68 3.83 -5.01
N LYS A 74 11.60 4.78 -5.11
CA LYS A 74 11.24 6.16 -5.46
C LYS A 74 11.02 6.22 -6.96
N THR A 75 9.83 6.62 -7.38
CA THR A 75 9.56 6.95 -8.77
C THR A 75 10.07 8.37 -9.02
N LYS A 76 10.54 8.66 -10.23
CA LYS A 76 10.86 10.03 -10.66
C LYS A 76 9.54 10.77 -10.96
N GLY A 77 8.70 10.93 -9.94
CA GLY A 77 7.46 11.69 -10.03
C GLY A 77 7.74 13.18 -9.95
N ILE A 78 6.95 13.96 -10.68
CA ILE A 78 6.85 15.41 -10.50
C ILE A 78 6.55 15.64 -9.01
N SER A 79 7.29 16.53 -8.35
CA SER A 79 7.01 16.95 -6.98
C SER A 79 5.63 17.60 -6.91
N GLN A 80 4.59 16.79 -6.77
CA GLN A 80 3.26 17.28 -6.45
C GLN A 80 3.28 17.64 -4.97
N THR A 81 3.01 18.90 -4.66
CA THR A 81 2.76 19.33 -3.29
C THR A 81 1.55 18.54 -2.78
N ILE A 82 1.80 17.51 -1.97
CA ILE A 82 0.75 16.82 -1.25
C ILE A 82 0.25 17.79 -0.18
N ILE A 83 -0.87 18.45 -0.44
CA ILE A 83 -1.59 19.22 0.59
C ILE A 83 -2.38 18.19 1.40
N SER A 84 -1.77 17.68 2.46
CA SER A 84 -2.49 16.92 3.48
C SER A 84 -3.13 17.89 4.46
N ASN A 85 -4.45 17.92 4.52
CA ASN A 85 -5.17 18.70 5.53
C ASN A 85 -5.51 17.76 6.69
N HIS A 86 -4.77 17.86 7.80
CA HIS A 86 -5.04 17.09 9.00
C HIS A 86 -5.98 17.89 9.90
N ALA A 87 -7.27 17.54 9.88
CA ALA A 87 -8.24 18.06 10.85
C ALA A 87 -8.34 17.08 12.02
N SER A 88 -7.68 17.39 13.14
CA SER A 88 -7.93 16.69 14.40
C SER A 88 -9.18 17.30 15.04
N CYS A 89 -10.28 16.56 15.05
CA CYS A 89 -11.48 16.95 15.79
C CYS A 89 -11.53 16.14 17.09
N ASN A 90 -11.29 16.80 18.22
CA ASN A 90 -11.29 16.16 19.55
C ASN A 90 -12.67 15.63 19.99
N ALA A 91 -13.72 15.87 19.20
CA ALA A 91 -15.07 15.36 19.45
C ALA A 91 -15.25 13.88 19.06
N VAL A 92 -14.35 13.34 18.22
CA VAL A 92 -14.48 11.99 17.64
C VAL A 92 -14.01 10.88 18.60
N GLU A 93 -13.20 11.21 19.60
CA GLU A 93 -12.75 10.22 20.61
C GLU A 93 -13.93 9.58 21.34
N PHE A 94 -14.94 10.38 21.73
CA PHE A 94 -16.11 9.87 22.46
C PHE A 94 -17.07 9.05 21.59
N GLU A 95 -17.10 9.28 20.28
CA GLU A 95 -17.93 8.51 19.35
C GLU A 95 -17.24 7.22 18.90
N LEU A 96 -15.92 7.22 18.75
CA LEU A 96 -15.13 6.01 18.46
C LEU A 96 -15.14 5.03 19.63
N ASP A 97 -15.01 5.50 20.87
CA ASP A 97 -15.12 4.62 22.05
C ASP A 97 -16.47 3.91 22.10
N LYS A 98 -17.57 4.62 21.80
CA LYS A 98 -18.91 4.03 21.72
C LYS A 98 -19.05 3.07 20.54
N PHE A 99 -18.44 3.38 19.40
CA PHE A 99 -18.45 2.53 18.23
C PHE A 99 -17.78 1.18 18.52
N TRP A 100 -16.60 1.20 19.16
CA TRP A 100 -15.86 -0.01 19.51
C TRP A 100 -16.53 -0.83 20.63
N GLN A 101 -17.18 -0.17 21.60
CA GLN A 101 -17.99 -0.86 22.61
C GLN A 101 -19.22 -1.58 22.05
N LEU A 102 -19.75 -1.15 20.91
CA LEU A 102 -20.91 -1.79 20.26
C LEU A 102 -20.52 -3.01 19.41
N GLU A 103 -19.27 -3.07 18.92
CA GLU A 103 -18.76 -4.21 18.14
C GLU A 103 -18.16 -5.33 19.01
N GLU A 104 -17.88 -5.07 20.29
CA GLU A 104 -17.56 -6.12 21.27
C GLU A 104 -18.81 -6.96 21.58
N ILE A 105 -19.03 -8.00 20.78
CA ILE A 105 -19.99 -9.06 21.11
C ILE A 105 -19.50 -9.75 22.38
N SER A 106 -20.24 -9.59 23.47
CA SER A 106 -20.00 -10.34 24.71
C SER A 106 -20.16 -11.85 24.42
N ASN A 107 -19.10 -12.63 24.66
CA ASN A 107 -19.20 -14.08 24.79
C ASN A 107 -20.02 -14.47 26.02
#